data_AF-A0A9P7C242-F1
#
_entry.id   AF-A0A9P7C242-F1
#
_cell.length_a   1.000
_cell.length_b   1.000
_cell.length_c   1.000
_cell.angle_alpha   90.00
_cell.angle_beta   90.00
_cell.angle_gamma   90.00
#
_symmetry.space_group_name_H-M   'P 1'
#
loop_
_entity.id
_entity.type
_entity.pdbx_description
1 polymer ?
#
loop_
_entity_poly.entity_id
_entity_poly.type
_entity_poly.pdbx_seq_one_letter_code
_entity_poly.pdbx_strand_id
1 'polypeptide(L)'
;MYCDQVLEAEKFMYVCHKCYLSLFPMVLGLLLPDSPKLGAILGMLENEKELWSFYDLRSLSVSDPFFGQGKSYWRGLIWLNINYLTLQSLYRNCMVPGPCQARAQTIYNQLRDNIIRNVYKEQQKTGYVWEQYSPEISEGMRSHSFTGWTSLVLLIMSEKY
;
A
#
# COMPACT_ATOMS: atom_id res chain seq x y z
N MET A 1 15.07 -5.37 -0.27
CA MET A 1 13.82 -5.00 -0.98
C MET A 1 13.83 -5.61 -2.37
N TYR A 2 12.67 -5.76 -3.01
CA TYR A 2 12.60 -6.15 -4.42
C TYR A 2 12.73 -4.91 -5.31
N CYS A 3 13.47 -5.04 -6.40
CA CYS A 3 13.80 -3.97 -7.33
C CYS A 3 13.70 -4.47 -8.76
N ASP A 4 13.45 -3.54 -9.68
CA ASP A 4 13.59 -3.83 -11.11
C ASP A 4 15.09 -3.97 -11.45
N GLN A 5 15.38 -4.72 -12.51
CA GLN A 5 16.74 -4.87 -13.03
C GLN A 5 16.79 -4.33 -14.46
N VAL A 6 17.81 -3.53 -14.75
CA VAL A 6 18.08 -2.96 -16.06
C VAL A 6 19.50 -3.28 -16.50
N LEU A 7 19.73 -3.32 -17.80
CA LEU A 7 21.06 -3.42 -18.41
C LEU A 7 21.47 -2.04 -18.90
N GLU A 8 22.52 -1.47 -18.31
CA GLU A 8 23.07 -0.18 -18.72
C GLU A 8 24.59 -0.28 -18.85
N ALA A 9 25.14 0.18 -19.98
CA ALA A 9 26.56 0.08 -20.29
C ALA A 9 27.14 -1.32 -20.03
N GLU A 10 26.43 -2.36 -20.50
CA GLU A 10 26.79 -3.79 -20.34
C GLU A 10 26.85 -4.30 -18.88
N LYS A 11 26.33 -3.54 -17.92
CA LYS A 11 26.23 -3.95 -16.51
C LYS A 11 24.79 -4.02 -16.05
N PHE A 12 24.46 -5.10 -15.35
CA PHE A 12 23.17 -5.21 -14.67
C PHE A 12 23.14 -4.30 -13.44
N MET A 13 22.13 -3.44 -13.38
CA MET A 13 21.89 -2.54 -12.24
C MET A 13 20.49 -2.73 -11.70
N TYR A 14 20.33 -2.51 -10.40
CA TYR A 14 19.02 -2.55 -9.75
C TYR A 14 18.45 -1.15 -9.61
N VAL A 15 17.22 -0.97 -10.06
CA VAL A 15 16.46 0.27 -9.90
C VAL A 15 15.52 0.08 -8.72
N CYS A 16 15.92 0.62 -7.57
CA CYS A 16 15.27 0.39 -6.30
C CYS A 16 14.49 1.63 -5.83
N HIS A 17 13.18 1.62 -6.05
CA HIS A 17 12.26 2.59 -5.47
C HIS A 17 11.37 1.86 -4.46
N LYS A 18 11.35 2.30 -3.20
CA LYS A 18 10.43 1.73 -2.19
C LYS A 18 9.04 2.20 -2.53
N CYS A 19 8.25 1.35 -3.14
CA CYS A 19 6.94 1.70 -3.68
C CYS A 19 6.03 0.48 -3.67
N TYR A 20 4.82 0.63 -4.19
CA TYR A 20 3.91 -0.50 -4.38
C TYR A 20 4.56 -1.68 -5.11
N LEU A 21 5.39 -1.46 -6.15
CA LEU A 21 6.06 -2.54 -6.88
C LEU A 21 6.98 -3.37 -5.99
N SER A 22 7.66 -2.76 -5.01
CA SER A 22 8.48 -3.49 -4.04
C SER A 22 7.69 -4.47 -3.18
N LEU A 23 6.37 -4.29 -3.08
CA LEU A 23 5.45 -5.15 -2.33
C LEU A 23 4.93 -6.31 -3.16
N PHE A 24 5.04 -6.30 -4.50
CA PHE A 24 4.37 -7.25 -5.40
C PHE A 24 4.59 -8.72 -5.02
N PRO A 25 5.81 -9.16 -4.70
CA PRO A 25 6.03 -10.54 -4.26
C PRO A 25 5.20 -10.92 -3.03
N MET A 26 5.03 -10.00 -2.08
CA MET A 26 4.19 -10.23 -0.90
C MET A 26 2.71 -10.13 -1.24
N VAL A 27 2.24 -9.06 -1.91
CA VAL A 27 0.80 -8.86 -2.16
C VAL A 27 0.20 -9.91 -3.11
N LEU A 28 1.03 -10.54 -3.94
CA LEU A 28 0.63 -11.65 -4.81
C LEU A 28 0.78 -13.03 -4.16
N GLY A 29 1.17 -13.12 -2.88
CA GLY A 29 1.31 -14.38 -2.16
C GLY A 29 2.49 -15.25 -2.61
N LEU A 30 3.54 -14.64 -3.17
CA LEU A 30 4.71 -15.36 -3.71
C LEU A 30 5.82 -15.60 -2.68
N LEU A 31 5.61 -15.20 -1.42
CA LEU A 31 6.57 -15.38 -0.33
C LEU A 31 6.07 -16.43 0.65
N LEU A 32 7.01 -17.27 1.11
CA LEU A 32 6.76 -18.17 2.23
C LEU A 32 6.61 -17.38 3.55
N PRO A 33 5.78 -17.84 4.49
CA PRO A 33 5.54 -17.15 5.77
C PRO A 33 6.78 -16.97 6.67
N ASP A 34 7.78 -17.83 6.50
CA ASP A 34 9.06 -17.82 7.22
C ASP A 34 10.19 -17.09 6.48
N SER A 35 9.89 -16.54 5.29
CA SER A 35 10.89 -15.82 4.51
C SER A 35 11.38 -14.57 5.23
N PRO A 36 12.70 -14.35 5.38
CA PRO A 36 13.22 -13.10 5.93
C PRO A 36 12.86 -11.89 5.05
N LYS A 37 12.56 -12.11 3.77
CA LYS A 37 12.11 -11.05 2.85
C LYS A 37 10.70 -10.55 3.20
N LEU A 38 9.84 -11.41 3.76
CA LEU A 38 8.53 -10.98 4.27
C LEU A 38 8.71 -10.00 5.43
N GLY A 39 9.56 -10.34 6.41
CA GLY A 39 9.87 -9.45 7.54
C GLY A 39 10.41 -8.08 7.10
N ALA A 40 11.27 -8.05 6.08
CA ALA A 40 11.77 -6.81 5.51
C ALA A 40 10.67 -5.96 4.81
N ILE A 41 9.71 -6.61 4.13
CA ILE A 41 8.57 -5.92 3.50
C ILE A 41 7.62 -5.37 4.58
N LEU A 42 7.33 -6.14 5.63
CA LEU A 42 6.50 -5.64 6.74
C LEU A 42 7.15 -4.43 7.45
N GLY A 43 8.48 -4.39 7.54
CA GLY A 43 9.23 -3.22 8.01
C GLY A 43 9.11 -1.99 7.12
N MET A 44 9.03 -2.17 5.82
CA MET A 44 8.77 -1.07 4.89
C MET A 44 7.33 -0.57 5.01
N LEU A 45 6.37 -1.49 5.19
CA LEU A 45 4.95 -1.14 5.33
C LEU A 45 4.70 -0.27 6.55
N GLU A 46 5.21 -0.62 7.72
CA GLU A 46 4.92 0.09 8.99
C GLU A 46 5.80 1.33 9.24
N ASN A 47 6.71 1.66 8.32
CA ASN A 47 7.64 2.78 8.51
C ASN A 47 7.06 4.09 7.95
N GLU A 48 6.83 5.05 8.85
CA GLU A 48 6.31 6.40 8.52
C GLU A 48 7.22 7.20 7.58
N LYS A 49 8.53 6.97 7.66
CA LYS A 49 9.54 7.56 6.77
C LYS A 49 9.62 6.84 5.42
N GLU A 50 8.76 5.85 5.20
CA GLU A 50 8.65 5.10 3.95
C GLU A 50 7.21 5.12 3.43
N LEU A 51 6.51 3.98 3.49
CA LEU A 51 5.19 3.82 2.88
C LEU A 51 4.04 4.12 3.85
N TRP A 52 4.25 4.07 5.16
CA TRP A 52 3.17 4.23 6.14
C TRP A 52 2.74 5.68 6.29
N SER A 53 1.44 5.97 6.14
CA SER A 53 0.87 7.26 6.52
C SER A 53 -0.20 7.08 7.60
N PHE A 54 -0.64 8.19 8.18
CA PHE A 54 -1.75 8.19 9.15
C PHE A 54 -3.08 7.75 8.52
N TYR A 55 -3.18 7.88 7.20
CA TYR A 55 -4.31 7.40 6.41
C TYR A 55 -3.92 6.01 5.91
N ASP A 56 -3.36 5.86 4.72
CA ASP A 56 -3.13 4.53 4.14
C ASP A 56 -1.70 4.40 3.58
N LEU A 57 -1.41 3.31 2.87
CA LEU A 57 -0.08 3.12 2.27
C LEU A 57 0.13 4.06 1.08
N ARG A 58 1.24 4.79 1.09
CA ARG A 58 1.68 5.65 -0.03
C ARG A 58 2.14 4.81 -1.22
N SER A 59 1.87 5.29 -2.44
CA SER A 59 2.35 4.62 -3.66
C SER A 59 3.87 4.61 -3.82
N LEU A 60 4.54 5.60 -3.24
CA LEU A 60 6.00 5.76 -3.25
C LEU A 60 6.45 6.26 -1.87
N SER A 61 7.62 5.81 -1.44
CA SER A 61 8.24 6.21 -0.18
C SER A 61 8.47 7.72 -0.14
N VAL A 62 8.20 8.35 1.02
CA VAL A 62 8.55 9.76 1.25
C VAL A 62 10.06 10.02 1.19
N SER A 63 10.88 8.99 1.39
CA SER A 63 12.33 9.07 1.28
C SER A 63 12.84 8.98 -0.16
N ASP A 64 11.98 8.68 -1.13
CA ASP A 64 12.37 8.54 -2.53
C ASP A 64 12.54 9.92 -3.18
N PRO A 65 13.60 10.17 -3.97
CA PRO A 65 13.81 11.46 -4.61
C PRO A 65 12.63 11.87 -5.49
N PHE A 66 11.90 10.93 -6.09
CA PHE A 66 10.76 11.23 -6.97
C PHE A 66 9.44 11.44 -6.23
N PHE A 67 9.40 11.34 -4.90
CA PHE A 67 8.19 11.58 -4.13
C PHE A 67 7.62 12.97 -4.41
N GLY A 68 6.33 13.04 -4.72
CA GLY A 68 5.62 14.28 -5.03
C GLY A 68 6.01 14.94 -6.37
N GLN A 69 7.00 14.43 -7.10
CA GLN A 69 7.52 15.10 -8.30
C GLN A 69 6.63 14.89 -9.55
N GLY A 70 6.62 15.90 -10.43
CA GLY A 70 5.93 15.86 -11.72
C GLY A 70 4.41 15.90 -11.56
N LYS A 71 3.67 15.10 -12.35
CA LYS A 71 2.20 14.99 -12.21
C LYS A 71 1.76 14.27 -10.93
N SER A 72 2.68 13.63 -10.21
CA SER A 72 2.45 12.87 -8.98
C SER A 72 1.18 11.99 -9.00
N TYR A 73 1.13 11.01 -9.90
CA TYR A 73 0.05 10.00 -9.95
C TYR A 73 0.38 8.86 -8.96
N TRP A 74 1.42 8.10 -9.29
CA TRP A 74 1.92 6.96 -8.50
C TRP A 74 3.18 7.29 -7.70
N ARG A 75 3.40 8.58 -7.38
CA ARG A 75 4.60 9.09 -6.71
C ARG A 75 4.30 9.62 -5.30
N GLY A 76 3.39 8.96 -4.58
CA GLY A 76 3.13 9.24 -3.16
C GLY A 76 1.66 9.16 -2.77
N LEU A 77 0.74 9.42 -3.71
CA LEU A 77 -0.70 9.36 -3.44
C LEU A 77 -1.16 7.94 -3.12
N ILE A 78 -2.27 7.84 -2.40
CA ILE A 78 -2.83 6.59 -1.90
C ILE A 78 -3.83 6.04 -2.92
N TRP A 79 -3.72 4.74 -3.21
CA TRP A 79 -4.62 4.03 -4.12
C TRP A 79 -5.24 2.81 -3.46
N LEU A 80 -6.57 2.69 -3.56
CA LEU A 80 -7.30 1.67 -2.82
C LEU A 80 -7.08 0.25 -3.37
N ASN A 81 -6.84 0.10 -4.67
CA ASN A 81 -6.58 -1.21 -5.30
C ASN A 81 -5.35 -1.93 -4.71
N ILE A 82 -4.22 -1.24 -4.57
CA ILE A 82 -3.01 -1.86 -4.02
C ILE A 82 -3.11 -2.03 -2.50
N ASN A 83 -3.75 -1.09 -1.81
CA ASN A 83 -4.06 -1.22 -0.39
C ASN A 83 -4.96 -2.44 -0.12
N TYR A 84 -5.96 -2.69 -0.97
CA TYR A 84 -6.82 -3.88 -0.91
C TYR A 84 -6.00 -5.17 -1.09
N LEU A 85 -5.13 -5.24 -2.11
CA LEU A 85 -4.26 -6.42 -2.32
C LEU A 85 -3.31 -6.64 -1.15
N THR A 86 -2.83 -5.56 -0.54
CA THR A 86 -1.99 -5.63 0.66
C THR A 86 -2.76 -6.23 1.83
N LEU A 87 -3.97 -5.74 2.12
CA LEU A 87 -4.84 -6.33 3.15
C LEU A 87 -5.18 -7.80 2.87
N GLN A 88 -5.54 -8.13 1.61
CA GLN A 88 -5.83 -9.50 1.18
C GLN A 88 -4.64 -10.43 1.47
N SER A 89 -3.42 -10.02 1.13
CA SER A 89 -2.24 -10.85 1.35
C SER A 89 -1.85 -10.94 2.82
N LEU A 90 -1.99 -9.85 3.58
CA LEU A 90 -1.78 -9.89 5.03
C LEU A 90 -2.72 -10.93 5.66
N TYR A 91 -4.01 -10.85 5.32
CA TYR A 91 -5.06 -11.74 5.82
C TYR A 91 -4.83 -13.20 5.44
N ARG A 92 -4.57 -13.48 4.15
CA ARG A 92 -4.51 -14.86 3.62
C ARG A 92 -3.14 -15.51 3.78
N ASN A 93 -2.06 -14.75 3.63
CA ASN A 93 -0.71 -15.31 3.43
C ASN A 93 0.26 -14.97 4.58
N CYS A 94 0.05 -13.87 5.31
CA CYS A 94 1.03 -13.39 6.30
C CYS A 94 0.60 -13.60 7.76
N MET A 95 -0.70 -13.65 8.03
CA MET A 95 -1.29 -13.94 9.35
C MET A 95 -1.40 -15.45 9.65
N VAL A 96 -0.72 -16.28 8.86
CA VAL A 96 -0.59 -17.73 9.06
C VAL A 96 0.57 -18.04 10.01
N PRO A 97 0.68 -19.28 10.56
CA PRO A 97 1.78 -19.64 11.45
C PRO A 97 3.16 -19.35 10.86
N GLY A 98 3.95 -18.54 11.58
CA GLY A 98 5.28 -18.12 11.14
C GLY A 98 5.83 -16.97 11.98
N PRO A 99 7.10 -16.61 11.80
CA PRO A 99 7.77 -15.58 12.60
C PRO A 99 7.15 -14.19 12.42
N CYS A 100 6.47 -13.93 11.30
CA CYS A 100 5.87 -12.64 10.99
C CYS A 100 4.39 -12.53 11.39
N GLN A 101 3.76 -13.59 11.91
CA GLN A 101 2.31 -13.67 12.10
C GLN A 101 1.74 -12.51 12.93
N ALA A 102 2.25 -12.32 14.14
CA ALA A 102 1.76 -11.29 15.06
C ALA A 102 1.95 -9.87 14.49
N ARG A 103 3.07 -9.64 13.80
CA ARG A 103 3.35 -8.36 13.15
C ARG A 103 2.41 -8.09 11.98
N ALA A 104 2.17 -9.10 11.13
CA ALA A 104 1.23 -9.01 10.02
C ALA A 104 -0.19 -8.70 10.51
N GLN A 105 -0.62 -9.31 11.61
CA GLN A 105 -1.92 -9.05 12.22
C GLN A 105 -2.06 -7.60 12.73
N THR A 106 -1.03 -7.07 13.38
CA THR A 106 -1.02 -5.66 13.82
C THR A 106 -1.13 -4.70 12.64
N ILE A 107 -0.30 -4.91 11.61
CA ILE A 107 -0.32 -4.07 10.39
C ILE A 107 -1.68 -4.15 9.71
N TYR A 108 -2.25 -5.36 9.57
CA TYR A 108 -3.56 -5.57 8.95
C TYR A 108 -4.65 -4.77 9.68
N ASN A 109 -4.75 -4.91 10.99
CA ASN A 109 -5.80 -4.24 11.79
C ASN A 109 -5.70 -2.72 11.66
N GLN A 110 -4.49 -2.16 11.82
CA GLN A 110 -4.27 -0.72 11.74
C GLN A 110 -4.56 -0.17 10.33
N LEU A 111 -4.04 -0.84 9.30
CA LEU A 111 -4.22 -0.39 7.92
C LEU A 111 -5.69 -0.46 7.50
N ARG A 112 -6.39 -1.55 7.86
CA ARG A 112 -7.81 -1.71 7.58
C ARG A 112 -8.63 -0.60 8.22
N ASP A 113 -8.39 -0.32 9.49
CA ASP A 113 -9.13 0.72 10.23
C ASP A 113 -8.88 2.12 9.65
N ASN A 114 -7.64 2.41 9.28
CA ASN A 114 -7.34 3.71 8.69
C ASN A 114 -8.00 3.89 7.32
N ILE A 115 -7.97 2.86 6.46
CA ILE A 115 -8.61 2.89 5.13
C ILE A 115 -10.11 3.15 5.27
N ILE A 116 -10.80 2.37 6.10
CA ILE A 116 -12.24 2.52 6.29
C ILE A 116 -12.56 3.92 6.82
N ARG A 117 -11.81 4.39 7.83
CA ARG A 117 -12.01 5.71 8.44
C ARG A 117 -11.78 6.83 7.44
N ASN A 118 -10.71 6.74 6.64
CA ASN A 118 -10.33 7.75 5.66
C ASN A 118 -11.36 7.88 4.54
N VAL A 119 -11.70 6.75 3.90
CA VAL A 119 -12.69 6.72 2.81
C VAL A 119 -14.07 7.18 3.30
N TYR A 120 -14.50 6.70 4.49
CA TYR A 120 -15.79 7.10 5.06
C TYR A 120 -15.83 8.60 5.39
N LYS A 121 -14.79 9.14 6.04
CA LYS A 121 -14.72 10.57 6.39
C LYS A 121 -14.79 11.46 5.15
N GLU A 122 -14.04 11.14 4.10
CA GLU A 122 -14.07 11.92 2.86
C GLU A 122 -15.41 11.78 2.13
N GLN A 123 -16.02 10.60 2.15
CA GLN A 123 -17.36 10.39 1.59
C GLN A 123 -18.42 11.20 2.34
N GLN A 124 -18.35 11.26 3.67
CA GLN A 124 -19.26 12.10 4.47
C GLN A 124 -19.04 13.59 4.21
N LYS A 125 -17.78 14.02 4.06
CA LYS A 125 -17.42 15.43 3.79
C LYS A 125 -17.85 15.89 2.41
N THR A 126 -17.69 15.04 1.39
CA THR A 126 -17.82 15.45 -0.03
C THR A 126 -19.02 14.86 -0.76
N GLY A 127 -19.66 13.83 -0.20
CA GLY A 127 -20.74 13.08 -0.83
C GLY A 127 -20.28 11.96 -1.77
N TYR A 128 -18.97 11.80 -2.00
CA TYR A 128 -18.43 10.88 -2.99
C TYR A 128 -17.19 10.12 -2.51
N VAL A 129 -16.87 9.04 -3.22
CA VAL A 129 -15.56 8.37 -3.13
C VAL A 129 -14.67 8.79 -4.30
N TRP A 130 -13.35 8.70 -4.10
CA TRP A 130 -12.35 9.32 -4.98
C TRP A 130 -11.39 8.28 -5.57
N GLU A 131 -10.77 8.62 -6.69
CA GLU A 131 -9.80 7.76 -7.40
C GLU A 131 -8.58 7.43 -6.53
N GLN A 132 -8.07 8.44 -5.83
CA GLN A 132 -6.87 8.43 -5.01
C GLN A 132 -7.00 9.45 -3.86
N TYR A 133 -6.20 9.28 -2.81
CA TYR A 133 -6.28 10.09 -1.59
C TYR A 133 -4.92 10.72 -1.25
N SER A 134 -4.95 11.90 -0.64
CA SER A 134 -3.76 12.58 -0.13
C SER A 134 -3.21 11.86 1.12
N PRO A 135 -1.90 11.54 1.17
CA PRO A 135 -1.30 10.92 2.34
C PRO A 135 -1.00 11.91 3.48
N GLU A 136 -1.26 13.21 3.28
CA GLU A 136 -0.96 14.26 4.27
C GLU A 136 -2.22 14.78 4.96
N ILE A 137 -3.31 14.96 4.20
CA ILE A 137 -4.52 15.66 4.69
C ILE A 137 -5.82 14.88 4.46
N SER A 138 -5.75 13.58 4.16
CA SER A 138 -6.89 12.70 3.80
C SER A 138 -7.66 13.07 2.52
N GLU A 139 -7.46 14.23 1.93
CA GLU A 139 -8.36 14.72 0.88
C GLU A 139 -8.43 13.80 -0.35
N GLY A 140 -9.65 13.54 -0.80
CA GLY A 140 -9.90 12.88 -2.08
C GLY A 140 -9.39 13.71 -3.25
N MET A 141 -8.77 13.06 -4.24
CA MET A 141 -8.12 13.72 -5.37
C MET A 141 -8.54 13.13 -6.72
N ARG A 142 -8.47 13.96 -7.75
CA ARG A 142 -8.78 13.64 -9.16
C ARG A 142 -10.23 13.20 -9.35
N SER A 143 -10.47 12.04 -9.96
CA SER A 143 -11.80 11.66 -10.42
C SER A 143 -12.73 11.36 -9.25
N HIS A 144 -13.97 11.86 -9.36
CA HIS A 144 -15.10 11.58 -8.48
C HIS A 144 -16.38 11.53 -9.35
N SER A 145 -17.45 10.79 -9.04
CA SER A 145 -17.70 9.77 -8.01
C SER A 145 -17.07 8.43 -8.40
N PHE A 146 -15.87 8.13 -7.91
CA PHE A 146 -15.08 7.02 -8.41
C PHE A 146 -15.46 5.69 -7.75
N THR A 147 -16.61 5.12 -8.12
CA THR A 147 -16.98 3.74 -7.77
C THR A 147 -16.29 2.71 -8.69
N GLY A 148 -15.02 2.96 -8.99
CA GLY A 148 -14.10 2.01 -9.60
C GLY A 148 -13.48 1.11 -8.52
N TRP A 149 -12.15 1.00 -8.48
CA TRP A 149 -11.50 0.20 -7.42
C TRP A 149 -11.76 0.74 -6.01
N THR A 150 -12.18 1.99 -5.83
CA THR A 150 -12.47 2.52 -4.49
C THR A 150 -13.70 1.83 -3.87
N SER A 151 -14.55 1.19 -4.67
CA SER A 151 -15.63 0.31 -4.18
C SER A 151 -15.12 -0.94 -3.44
N LEU A 152 -13.83 -1.29 -3.55
CA LEU A 152 -13.21 -2.37 -2.77
C LEU A 152 -13.27 -2.10 -1.26
N VAL A 153 -13.52 -0.86 -0.82
CA VAL A 153 -13.77 -0.55 0.60
C VAL A 153 -14.88 -1.42 1.21
N LEU A 154 -15.89 -1.80 0.43
CA LEU A 154 -16.98 -2.68 0.89
C LEU A 154 -16.47 -4.10 1.19
N LEU A 155 -15.53 -4.61 0.38
CA LEU A 155 -14.88 -5.90 0.63
C LEU A 155 -13.96 -5.83 1.84
N ILE A 156 -13.24 -4.72 2.02
CA ILE A 156 -12.41 -4.45 3.21
C ILE A 156 -13.27 -4.44 4.47
N MET A 157 -14.40 -3.72 4.46
CA MET A 157 -15.33 -3.64 5.61
C MET A 157 -15.94 -5.00 5.97
N SER A 158 -16.20 -5.85 4.97
CA SER A 158 -16.76 -7.19 5.20
C SER A 158 -15.70 -8.29 5.34
N GLU A 159 -14.41 -7.93 5.29
CA GLU A 159 -13.27 -8.86 5.32
C GLU A 159 -13.38 -10.00 4.29
N LYS A 160 -13.96 -9.67 3.13
CA LYS A 160 -14.13 -10.59 2.00
C LYS A 160 -13.01 -10.39 1.00
N TYR A 161 -11.91 -11.10 1.24
CA TYR A 161 -10.75 -11.13 0.35
C TYR A 161 -10.81 -12.31 -0.57
#